data_AF-A0A1F8N831-F1
#
_entry.id   AF-A0A1F8N831-F1
#
_cell.length_a   1.000
_cell.length_b   1.000
_cell.length_c   1.000
_cell.angle_alpha   90.00
_cell.angle_beta   90.00
_cell.angle_gamma   90.00
#
_symmetry.space_group_name_H-M   'P 1'
#
loop_
_entity.id
_entity.type
_entity.pdbx_description
1 polymer ?
#
loop_
_entity_poly.entity_id
_entity_poly.type
_entity_poly.pdbx_seq_one_letter_code
_entity_poly.pdbx_strand_id
1 'polypeptide(L)' 'MARAKDILGGTACIAGNVPSSLILTGTPADVKAYCRKLIELCGRGGGYILTGGAVIDKADPANLRAMMEASKEYGGY' A
#
# COMPACT_ATOMS: atom_id res chain seq x y z
N MET A 1 -0.13 -4.54 -8.80
CA MET A 1 -1.12 -3.44 -8.84
C MET A 1 -1.10 -2.62 -10.12
N ALA A 2 0.06 -2.26 -10.70
CA ALA A 2 0.13 -1.50 -11.96
C ALA A 2 -0.87 -1.95 -13.04
N ARG A 3 -0.87 -3.23 -13.42
CA ARG A 3 -1.77 -3.73 -14.47
C ARG A 3 -3.26 -3.53 -14.15
N ALA A 4 -3.64 -3.61 -12.88
CA ALA A 4 -5.01 -3.33 -12.47
C ALA A 4 -5.34 -1.84 -12.60
N LYS A 5 -4.41 -0.94 -12.21
CA LYS A 5 -4.56 0.51 -12.41
C LYS A 5 -4.67 0.85 -13.90
N ASP A 6 -3.85 0.25 -14.76
CA ASP A 6 -3.87 0.50 -16.20
C ASP A 6 -5.21 0.14 -16.85
N ILE A 7 -5.82 -0.97 -16.41
CA ILE A 7 -7.08 -1.46 -17.00
C ILE A 7 -8.30 -0.78 -16.35
N LEU A 8 -8.30 -0.61 -15.04
CA LEU A 8 -9.51 -0.26 -14.27
C LEU A 8 -9.51 1.18 -13.74
N GLY A 9 -8.36 1.88 -13.76
CA GLY A 9 -8.16 3.13 -13.03
C GLY A 9 -9.02 4.32 -13.48
N GLY A 10 -9.68 4.24 -14.63
CA GLY A 10 -10.66 5.22 -15.11
C GLY A 10 -12.12 4.78 -14.92
N THR A 11 -12.37 3.58 -14.40
CA THR A 11 -13.71 3.00 -14.24
C THR A 11 -14.05 2.75 -12.78
N ALA A 12 -13.08 2.31 -11.97
CA ALA A 12 -13.28 2.01 -10.56
C ALA A 12 -12.02 2.32 -9.74
N CYS A 13 -12.23 2.58 -8.44
CA CYS A 13 -11.14 2.60 -7.48
C CYS A 13 -10.52 1.19 -7.32
N ILE A 14 -9.22 1.14 -7.05
CA ILE A 14 -8.49 -0.08 -6.72
C ILE A 14 -7.90 0.02 -5.32
N ALA A 15 -7.87 -1.10 -4.60
CA ALA A 15 -7.35 -1.17 -3.24
C ALA A 15 -6.39 -2.36 -3.07
N GLY A 16 -5.32 -2.20 -2.29
CA GLY A 16 -4.33 -3.24 -2.01
C GLY A 16 -2.90 -2.76 -2.22
N ASN A 17 -1.87 -3.62 -2.30
CA ASN A 17 -1.88 -5.06 -2.05
C ASN A 17 -0.73 -5.47 -1.11
N VAL A 18 -0.43 -4.64 -0.10
CA VAL A 18 0.73 -4.85 0.78
C VAL A 18 0.70 -6.28 1.33
N PRO A 19 1.72 -7.13 1.06
CA PRO A 19 1.70 -8.52 1.46
C PRO A 19 1.69 -8.69 2.98
N SER A 20 0.82 -9.54 3.51
CA SER A 20 0.81 -9.83 4.95
C SER A 20 2.13 -10.42 5.44
N SER A 21 2.85 -11.17 4.59
CA SER A 21 4.19 -11.67 4.89
C SER A 21 5.20 -10.54 5.13
N LEU A 22 5.17 -9.48 4.32
CA LEU A 22 6.03 -8.31 4.51
C LEU A 22 5.71 -7.60 5.82
N ILE A 23 4.42 -7.44 6.13
CA ILE A 23 4.00 -6.82 7.40
C ILE A 23 4.40 -7.69 8.61
N LEU A 24 4.36 -9.02 8.48
CA LEU A 24 4.66 -9.95 9.56
C LEU A 24 6.16 -10.09 9.83
N THR A 25 6.98 -10.21 8.78
CA THR A 25 8.39 -10.60 8.90
C THR A 25 9.38 -9.52 8.46
N GLY A 26 8.91 -8.43 7.85
CA GLY A 26 9.75 -7.34 7.38
C GLY A 26 10.09 -6.32 8.46
N THR A 27 10.90 -5.33 8.10
CA THR A 27 11.19 -4.18 8.96
C THR A 27 10.26 -3.00 8.65
N PRO A 28 10.13 -2.01 9.56
CA PRO A 28 9.36 -0.80 9.29
C PRO A 28 9.82 -0.05 8.03
N ALA A 29 11.13 -0.09 7.75
CA ALA A 29 11.70 0.52 6.54
C ALA A 29 11.25 -0.21 5.27
N ASP A 30 11.27 -1.55 5.26
CA ASP A 30 10.82 -2.35 4.12
C ASP A 30 9.33 -2.12 3.82
N VAL A 31 8.52 -2.07 4.88
CA VAL A 31 7.08 -1.80 4.77
C VAL A 31 6.84 -0.40 4.18
N LYS A 32 7.49 0.63 4.72
CA LYS A 32 7.35 2.01 4.23
C LYS A 32 7.78 2.12 2.77
N ALA A 33 8.90 1.52 2.40
CA ALA A 33 9.41 1.51 1.03
C ALA A 33 8.45 0.82 0.05
N TYR A 34 7.89 -0.33 0.45
CA TYR A 34 6.91 -1.03 -0.37
C TYR A 34 5.62 -0.24 -0.56
N CYS A 35 5.11 0.38 0.50
CA CYS A 35 3.91 1.23 0.45
C CYS A 35 4.13 2.44 -0.46
N ARG A 36 5.28 3.12 -0.32
CA ARG A 36 5.68 4.22 -1.21
C ARG A 36 5.68 3.79 -2.67
N LYS A 37 6.30 2.64 -2.99
CA LYS A 37 6.34 2.11 -4.36
C LYS A 37 4.94 1.89 -4.91
N LEU A 38 4.01 1.34 -4.13
CA LEU A 38 2.64 1.14 -4.60
C LEU A 38 1.93 2.47 -4.87
N ILE A 39 2.10 3.46 -3.99
CA ILE A 39 1.52 4.79 -4.13
C ILE A 39 2.07 5.49 -5.37
N GLU A 40 3.38 5.52 -5.57
CA GLU A 40 4.00 6.13 -6.76
C GLU A 40 3.52 5.49 -8.06
N LEU A 41 3.27 4.17 -8.03
CA LEU A 41 2.86 3.40 -9.20
C LEU A 41 1.35 3.51 -9.49
N CYS A 42 0.50 3.64 -8.47
CA CYS A 42 -0.96 3.51 -8.60
C CYS A 42 -1.74 4.77 -8.23
N GLY A 43 -1.14 5.67 -7.45
CA GLY A 43 -1.80 6.87 -6.90
C GLY A 43 -2.05 7.95 -7.92
N ARG A 44 -1.25 8.05 -8.99
CA ARG A 44 -1.40 9.11 -10.00
C ARG A 44 -2.82 9.13 -10.57
N GLY A 45 -3.47 10.29 -10.48
CA GLY A 45 -4.83 10.52 -10.96
C GLY A 45 -5.92 9.97 -10.03
N GLY A 46 -5.63 9.76 -8.75
CA GLY A 46 -6.61 9.32 -7.76
C GLY A 46 -7.05 7.86 -7.88
N GLY A 47 -8.07 7.48 -7.11
CA GLY A 47 -8.73 6.17 -7.22
C GLY A 47 -7.91 4.97 -6.72
N TYR A 48 -6.82 5.19 -6.01
CA TYR A 48 -6.05 4.15 -5.33
C TYR A 48 -6.25 4.23 -3.81
N ILE A 49 -6.39 3.09 -3.14
CA ILE A 49 -6.48 2.99 -1.68
C ILE A 49 -5.38 2.02 -1.22
N LEU A 50 -4.37 2.54 -0.52
CA LEU A 50 -3.35 1.70 0.10
C LEU A 50 -3.99 0.85 1.20
N THR A 51 -3.93 -0.47 1.05
CA THR A 51 -4.35 -1.44 2.08
C THR A 51 -3.59 -2.76 1.92
N GLY A 52 -3.77 -3.68 2.88
CA GLY A 52 -3.23 -5.03 2.83
C GLY A 52 -3.82 -5.85 1.67
N GLY A 53 -3.05 -6.80 1.14
CA GLY A 53 -3.54 -7.78 0.16
C GLY A 53 -4.39 -8.90 0.76
N ALA A 54 -4.36 -9.02 2.09
CA ALA A 54 -5.18 -9.92 2.88
C ALA A 54 -5.39 -9.31 4.28
N VAL A 55 -6.22 -9.95 5.10
CA VAL A 55 -6.39 -9.58 6.50
C VAL A 55 -5.05 -9.74 7.23
N ILE A 56 -4.76 -8.80 8.13
CA ILE A 56 -3.60 -8.84 9.02
C ILE A 56 -4.14 -9.03 10.44
N ASP A 57 -3.92 -10.20 11.01
CA ASP A 57 -4.32 -10.57 12.37
C ASP A 57 -3.14 -10.51 13.36
N LYS A 58 -1.91 -10.67 12.86
CA LYS A 58 -0.67 -10.59 13.62
C LYS A 58 0.39 -9.82 12.86
N ALA A 59 1.03 -8.86 13.52
CA ALA A 59 2.14 -8.07 13.00
C ALA A 59 2.87 -7.36 14.13
N ASP A 60 4.13 -6.97 13.87
CA ASP A 60 4.78 -5.94 14.67
C ASP A 60 4.00 -4.61 14.50
N PRO A 61 3.53 -3.96 15.60
CA PRO A 61 2.88 -2.66 15.52
C PRO A 61 3.73 -1.58 14.82
N ALA A 62 5.06 -1.65 14.87
CA ALA A 62 5.95 -0.72 14.17
C ALA A 62 5.79 -0.81 12.65
N ASN A 63 5.53 -2.00 12.12
CA ASN A 63 5.26 -2.22 10.69
C ASN A 63 3.92 -1.61 10.26
N LEU A 64 2.88 -1.74 11.09
CA LEU A 64 1.59 -1.09 10.84
C LEU A 64 1.70 0.44 10.90
N ARG A 65 2.46 0.97 11.86
CA ARG A 65 2.76 2.41 11.93
C ARG A 65 3.51 2.88 10.69
N ALA A 66 4.49 2.13 10.20
CA ALA A 66 5.22 2.48 8.98
C ALA A 66 4.31 2.55 7.74
N MET A 67 3.32 1.66 7.63
CA MET A 67 2.31 1.73 6.59
C MET A 67 1.44 3.00 6.71
N MET A 68 0.99 3.35 7.91
CA MET A 68 0.23 4.59 8.15
C MET A 68 1.04 5.84 7.81
N GLU A 69 2.31 5.89 8.21
CA GLU A 69 3.20 7.01 7.90
C GLU A 69 3.46 7.13 6.39
N ALA A 70 3.64 6.00 5.69
CA ALA A 70 3.73 6.01 4.22
C ALA A 70 2.48 6.62 3.56
N SER A 71 1.28 6.25 4.03
CA SER A 71 0.03 6.83 3.54
C SER A 71 -0.05 8.33 3.76
N LYS A 72 0.34 8.83 4.94
CA LYS A 72 0.30 10.27 5.23
C LYS A 72 1.33 11.07 4.43
N GLU A 73 2.53 10.50 4.26
CA GLU A 73 3.64 11.20 3.60
C GLU A 73 3.49 11.21 2.07
N TYR A 74 3.08 10.09 1.48
CA TYR A 74 3.05 9.93 0.02
C TYR A 74 1.63 9.91 -0.57
N GLY A 75 0.59 9.79 0.25
CA GLY A 75 -0.79 9.57 -0.19
C GLY A 75 -1.55 10.80 -0.70
N GLY A 76 -0.90 11.95 -0.80
CA GLY A 76 -1.49 13.13 -1.45
C GLY A 76 -1.42 13.01 -2.97
N TYR A 77 -2.45 12.44 -3.59
CA TYR A 77 -2.57 12.27 -5.04
C TYR A 77 -4.00 12.40 -5.56
#